data_AF-A0A967LA11-F1
#
_entry.id   AF-A0A967LA11-F1
#
_cell.length_a   1.000
_cell.length_b   1.000
_cell.length_c   1.000
_cell.angle_alpha   90.00
_cell.angle_beta   90.00
_cell.angle_gamma   90.00
#
_symmetry.space_group_name_H-M   'P 1'
#
loop_
_entity.id
_entity.type
_entity.pdbx_description
1 polymer ?
#
loop_
_entity_poly.entity_id
_entity_poly.type
_entity_poly.pdbx_seq_one_letter_code
_entity_poly.pdbx_strand_id
1 'polypeptide(L)'
;MAKAPLFDHPLLGPVLKALGGLPVYRRQDDPSQMNRNEGTFDAAVAALKGGEAVQIFPEGRTHSDPSLAPIRTGAARIAFRAEEEAAWNLGLRIVPVGLTYRRKALAGGSVVAQTGQPILPAELEKLHMEDPQQAVRILTDRIGHALERLTLNFAEVEDRELVEVAESMYAREKGLAAWRERESLGDRLPRLRVFARGLAWLRANDPDRHRRVTDAVRRYANLLGALGAGDADVPRRYRTRKVLWYVVSKAVALGLTLPVALVGMTLWWIPYHLPRLAVGRLRPDYEAVSTMKLATVILAFPTFLAAYTAFAWWLGGTWWAVGVAVGAAVCGLVAWWWKLRWDDAWEDI
;
A
#
# COMPACT_ATOMS: atom_id res chain seq x y z
N MET A 1 -6.19 -12.87 10.54
CA MET A 1 -5.16 -13.07 11.59
C MET A 1 -4.27 -11.84 11.68
N ALA A 2 -4.03 -11.32 12.89
CA ALA A 2 -3.25 -10.10 13.12
C ALA A 2 -2.22 -10.28 14.24
N LYS A 3 -1.21 -9.39 14.29
CA LYS A 3 -0.12 -9.44 15.27
C LYS A 3 -0.68 -9.32 16.69
N ALA A 4 -0.27 -10.22 17.62
CA ALA A 4 -0.81 -10.26 18.99
C ALA A 4 -0.77 -8.90 19.74
N PRO A 5 0.32 -8.10 19.71
CA PRO A 5 0.37 -6.83 20.44
C PRO A 5 -0.65 -5.77 19.99
N LEU A 6 -1.22 -5.89 18.78
CA LEU A 6 -2.31 -5.01 18.34
C LEU A 6 -3.60 -5.24 19.15
N PHE A 7 -3.77 -6.44 19.71
CA PHE A 7 -4.94 -6.80 20.51
C PHE A 7 -4.85 -6.31 21.95
N ASP A 8 -3.65 -5.97 22.42
CA ASP A 8 -3.41 -5.41 23.75
C ASP A 8 -3.63 -3.88 23.77
N HIS A 9 -3.77 -3.25 22.60
CA HIS A 9 -4.00 -1.81 22.50
C HIS A 9 -5.45 -1.44 22.91
N PRO A 10 -5.65 -0.46 23.82
CA PRO A 10 -6.96 -0.19 24.44
C PRO A 10 -8.04 0.27 23.44
N LEU A 11 -7.65 0.88 22.33
CA LEU A 11 -8.58 1.32 21.28
C LEU A 11 -8.75 0.29 20.14
N LEU A 12 -7.69 -0.44 19.78
CA LEU A 12 -7.70 -1.32 18.60
C LEU A 12 -8.10 -2.74 18.96
N GLY A 13 -7.73 -3.21 20.15
CA GLY A 13 -8.04 -4.55 20.62
C GLY A 13 -9.54 -4.87 20.60
N PRO A 14 -10.42 -4.03 21.18
CA PRO A 14 -11.86 -4.26 21.12
C PRO A 14 -12.42 -4.29 19.70
N VAL A 15 -11.97 -3.39 18.83
CA VAL A 15 -12.40 -3.31 17.42
C VAL A 15 -11.93 -4.55 16.64
N LEU A 16 -10.67 -4.94 16.79
CA LEU A 16 -10.12 -6.12 16.13
C LEU A 16 -10.82 -7.39 16.57
N LYS A 17 -11.13 -7.53 17.87
CA LYS A 17 -11.91 -8.67 18.38
C LYS A 17 -13.33 -8.69 17.84
N ALA A 18 -14.00 -7.53 17.79
CA ALA A 18 -15.34 -7.41 17.22
C ALA A 18 -15.39 -7.77 15.72
N LEU A 19 -14.28 -7.57 14.99
CA LEU A 19 -14.13 -7.94 13.58
C LEU A 19 -13.67 -9.40 13.37
N GLY A 20 -13.67 -10.24 14.42
CA GLY A 20 -13.22 -11.64 14.32
C GLY A 20 -11.70 -11.82 14.24
N GLY A 21 -10.93 -10.83 14.69
CA GLY A 21 -9.48 -10.85 14.68
C GLY A 21 -8.89 -11.96 15.56
N LEU A 22 -8.11 -12.84 14.93
CA LEU A 22 -7.35 -13.89 15.63
C LEU A 22 -5.90 -13.43 15.91
N PRO A 23 -5.46 -13.37 17.17
CA PRO A 23 -4.09 -12.97 17.53
C PRO A 23 -3.08 -14.06 17.18
N VAL A 24 -1.98 -13.68 16.53
CA VAL A 24 -0.87 -14.59 16.19
C VAL A 24 0.40 -14.15 16.90
N TYR A 25 1.02 -15.09 17.63
CA TYR A 25 2.28 -14.91 18.34
C TYR A 25 3.44 -15.39 17.45
N ARG A 26 4.32 -14.48 17.04
CA ARG A 26 5.44 -14.81 16.16
C ARG A 26 6.69 -15.09 16.97
N ARG A 27 7.46 -16.09 16.55
CA ARG A 27 8.78 -16.42 17.14
C ARG A 27 9.72 -15.22 17.26
N GLN A 28 9.65 -14.29 16.32
CA GLN A 28 10.49 -13.08 16.30
C GLN A 28 10.05 -11.99 17.28
N ASP A 29 8.79 -12.02 17.74
CA ASP A 29 8.28 -11.06 18.72
C ASP A 29 8.49 -11.62 20.14
N ASP A 30 8.09 -12.88 20.39
CA ASP A 30 8.30 -13.56 21.67
C ASP A 30 8.30 -15.10 21.47
N PRO A 31 9.47 -15.78 21.54
CA PRO A 31 9.56 -17.23 21.39
C PRO A 31 8.80 -18.02 22.47
N SER A 32 8.63 -17.46 23.66
CA SER A 32 8.06 -18.16 24.81
C SER A 32 6.55 -18.36 24.71
N GLN A 33 5.88 -17.53 23.89
CA GLN A 33 4.42 -17.54 23.72
C GLN A 33 3.96 -18.26 22.45
N MET A 34 4.85 -18.97 21.77
CA MET A 34 4.50 -19.71 20.56
C MET A 34 3.46 -20.82 20.80
N ASN A 35 3.41 -21.39 22.01
CA ASN A 35 2.41 -22.38 22.40
C ASN A 35 0.97 -21.84 22.37
N ARG A 36 0.78 -20.52 22.57
CA ARG A 36 -0.54 -19.88 22.47
C ARG A 36 -1.11 -19.88 21.05
N ASN A 37 -0.30 -20.20 20.04
CA ASN A 37 -0.78 -20.33 18.66
C ASN A 37 -1.63 -21.57 18.43
N GLU A 38 -1.58 -22.60 19.28
CA GLU A 38 -2.46 -23.77 19.12
C GLU A 38 -3.93 -23.35 19.20
N GLY A 39 -4.29 -22.53 20.19
CA GLY A 39 -5.63 -21.96 20.28
C GLY A 39 -6.00 -21.07 19.10
N THR A 40 -5.03 -20.39 18.48
CA THR A 40 -5.24 -19.61 17.25
C THR A 40 -5.51 -20.50 16.03
N PHE A 41 -4.83 -21.65 15.94
CA PHE A 41 -5.07 -22.64 14.88
C PHE A 41 -6.44 -23.29 15.05
N ASP A 42 -6.81 -23.67 16.28
CA ASP A 42 -8.12 -24.22 16.60
C ASP A 42 -9.24 -23.24 16.22
N ALA A 43 -9.10 -21.96 16.61
CA ALA A 43 -10.06 -20.93 16.26
C ALA A 43 -10.18 -20.71 14.75
N ALA A 44 -9.07 -20.76 14.02
CA ALA A 44 -9.09 -20.65 12.56
C ALA A 44 -9.77 -21.84 11.89
N VAL A 45 -9.50 -23.06 12.36
CA VAL A 45 -10.16 -24.28 11.86
C VAL A 45 -11.65 -24.24 12.17
N ALA A 46 -12.05 -23.85 13.38
CA ALA A 46 -13.44 -23.70 13.77
C ALA A 46 -14.18 -22.67 12.89
N ALA A 47 -13.56 -21.52 12.62
CA ALA A 47 -14.10 -20.50 11.73
C ALA A 47 -14.32 -21.03 10.31
N LEU A 48 -13.31 -21.71 9.74
CA LEU A 48 -13.42 -22.31 8.40
C LEU A 48 -14.55 -23.36 8.33
N LYS A 49 -14.65 -24.23 9.34
CA LYS A 49 -15.74 -25.23 9.44
C LYS A 49 -17.12 -24.58 9.65
N GLY A 50 -17.17 -23.41 10.27
CA GLY A 50 -18.37 -22.58 10.41
C GLY A 50 -18.78 -21.84 9.13
N GLY A 51 -18.01 -21.96 8.04
CA GLY A 51 -18.27 -21.27 6.78
C GLY A 51 -17.74 -19.84 6.73
N GLU A 52 -16.89 -19.44 7.69
CA GLU A 52 -16.26 -18.13 7.71
C GLU A 52 -14.99 -18.08 6.84
N ALA A 53 -14.55 -16.86 6.50
CA ALA A 53 -13.32 -16.63 5.76
C ALA A 53 -12.18 -16.25 6.71
N VAL A 54 -11.03 -16.94 6.59
CA VAL A 54 -9.83 -16.64 7.38
C VAL A 54 -8.76 -16.00 6.51
N GLN A 55 -8.39 -14.75 6.82
CA GLN A 55 -7.25 -14.07 6.19
C GLN A 55 -5.94 -14.41 6.91
N ILE A 56 -4.94 -14.86 6.15
CA ILE A 56 -3.61 -15.22 6.65
C ILE A 56 -2.54 -14.49 5.83
N PHE A 57 -1.55 -13.89 6.50
CA PHE A 57 -0.32 -13.35 5.89
C PHE A 57 0.83 -14.34 6.10
N PRO A 58 1.13 -15.21 5.13
CA PRO A 58 1.90 -16.42 5.39
C PRO A 58 3.42 -16.18 5.51
N GLU A 59 3.92 -14.99 5.17
CA GLU A 59 5.30 -14.55 5.43
C GLU A 59 5.59 -14.37 6.93
N GLY A 60 4.56 -14.03 7.71
CA GLY A 60 4.68 -13.74 9.13
C GLY A 60 5.48 -12.46 9.44
N ARG A 61 5.86 -11.62 8.48
CA ARG A 61 6.52 -10.33 8.74
C ARG A 61 6.02 -9.26 7.78
N THR A 62 6.11 -8.01 8.19
CA THR A 62 5.89 -6.87 7.30
C THR A 62 7.24 -6.38 6.85
N HIS A 63 7.52 -6.42 5.54
CA HIS A 63 8.79 -5.96 4.98
C HIS A 63 8.60 -5.01 3.80
N SER A 64 9.69 -4.39 3.36
CA SER A 64 9.76 -3.60 2.12
C SER A 64 10.78 -4.17 1.13
N ASP A 65 11.23 -5.40 1.38
CA ASP A 65 12.19 -6.15 0.57
C ASP A 65 11.74 -6.27 -0.90
N PRO A 66 12.69 -6.42 -1.84
CA PRO A 66 12.42 -6.42 -3.28
C PRO A 66 11.61 -7.61 -3.77
N SER A 67 11.51 -8.67 -2.97
CA SER A 67 10.78 -9.90 -3.29
C SER A 67 9.96 -10.38 -2.08
N LEU A 68 9.01 -11.27 -2.35
CA LEU A 68 8.25 -11.98 -1.33
C LEU A 68 9.18 -12.66 -0.31
N ALA A 69 8.86 -12.55 0.98
CA ALA A 69 9.55 -13.30 2.02
C ALA A 69 9.22 -14.81 1.94
N PRO A 70 10.07 -15.67 2.52
CA PRO A 70 9.77 -17.10 2.63
C PRO A 70 8.43 -17.34 3.33
N ILE A 71 7.63 -18.20 2.71
CA ILE A 71 6.27 -18.55 3.16
C ILE A 71 6.34 -19.61 4.26
N ARG A 72 5.65 -19.35 5.38
CA ARG A 72 5.55 -20.28 6.50
C ARG A 72 4.43 -21.28 6.26
N THR A 73 4.59 -22.48 6.82
CA THR A 73 3.67 -23.61 6.65
C THR A 73 2.32 -23.47 7.36
N GLY A 74 2.12 -22.42 8.16
CA GLY A 74 0.93 -22.27 9.01
C GLY A 74 -0.39 -22.29 8.22
N ALA A 75 -0.43 -21.62 7.07
CA ALA A 75 -1.64 -21.61 6.22
C ALA A 75 -1.99 -23.01 5.69
N ALA A 76 -0.99 -23.77 5.23
CA ALA A 76 -1.18 -25.13 4.75
C ALA A 76 -1.64 -26.07 5.87
N ARG A 77 -1.07 -25.95 7.07
CA ARG A 77 -1.45 -26.75 8.24
C ARG A 77 -2.89 -26.49 8.69
N ILE A 78 -3.31 -25.21 8.72
CA ILE A 78 -4.71 -24.84 9.05
C ILE A 78 -5.66 -25.42 8.00
N ALA A 79 -5.32 -25.29 6.71
CA ALA A 79 -6.15 -25.78 5.63
C ALA A 79 -6.35 -27.30 5.67
N PHE A 80 -5.26 -28.07 5.83
CA PHE A 80 -5.36 -29.52 5.92
C PHE A 80 -6.11 -29.98 7.17
N ARG A 81 -5.86 -29.37 8.32
CA ARG A 81 -6.59 -29.72 9.54
C ARG A 81 -8.09 -29.44 9.42
N ALA A 82 -8.48 -28.33 8.77
CA ALA A 82 -9.89 -28.01 8.55
C ALA A 82 -10.58 -29.01 7.61
N GLU A 83 -9.90 -29.46 6.55
CA GLU A 83 -10.41 -30.51 5.67
C GLU A 83 -10.48 -31.86 6.37
N GLU A 84 -9.43 -32.27 7.09
CA GLU A 84 -9.37 -33.55 7.81
C GLU A 84 -10.48 -33.66 8.85
N GLU A 85 -10.68 -32.62 9.67
CA GLU A 85 -11.76 -32.58 10.67
C GLU A 85 -13.17 -32.54 10.06
N ALA A 86 -13.29 -32.24 8.76
CA ALA A 86 -14.52 -32.27 7.99
C ALA A 86 -14.61 -33.49 7.06
N ALA A 87 -13.73 -34.48 7.24
CA ALA A 87 -13.62 -35.67 6.38
C ALA A 87 -13.52 -35.31 4.88
N TRP A 88 -12.76 -34.26 4.55
CA TRP A 88 -12.49 -33.75 3.21
C TRP A 88 -13.73 -33.30 2.42
N ASN A 89 -14.83 -33.02 3.12
CA ASN A 89 -16.09 -32.52 2.55
C ASN A 89 -16.29 -31.01 2.73
N LEU A 90 -15.29 -30.28 3.26
CA LEU A 90 -15.41 -28.84 3.51
C LEU A 90 -15.41 -28.03 2.20
N GLY A 91 -14.69 -28.51 1.18
CA GLY A 91 -14.56 -27.81 -0.10
C GLY A 91 -13.77 -26.51 0.03
N LEU A 92 -12.76 -26.50 0.90
CA LEU A 92 -11.97 -25.32 1.25
C LEU A 92 -11.23 -24.78 0.02
N ARG A 93 -11.22 -23.45 -0.11
CA ARG A 93 -10.55 -22.74 -1.20
C ARG A 93 -9.55 -21.75 -0.64
N ILE A 94 -8.28 -21.92 -0.97
CA ILE A 94 -7.25 -20.93 -0.66
C ILE A 94 -7.16 -19.96 -1.83
N VAL A 95 -7.59 -18.72 -1.63
CA VAL A 95 -7.52 -17.67 -2.64
C VAL A 95 -6.27 -16.81 -2.41
N PRO A 96 -5.23 -16.91 -3.27
CA PRO A 96 -4.05 -16.07 -3.13
C PRO A 96 -4.37 -14.63 -3.54
N VAL A 97 -3.94 -13.66 -2.73
CA VAL A 97 -4.12 -12.22 -2.99
C VAL A 97 -2.78 -11.51 -2.91
N GLY A 98 -2.29 -11.03 -4.04
CA GLY A 98 -1.07 -10.23 -4.13
C GLY A 98 -1.36 -8.75 -3.91
N LEU A 99 -0.62 -8.11 -3.00
CA LEU A 99 -0.72 -6.68 -2.73
C LEU A 99 0.53 -5.97 -3.26
N THR A 100 0.33 -5.01 -4.17
CA THR A 100 1.43 -4.17 -4.68
C THR A 100 1.17 -2.72 -4.31
N TYR A 101 2.12 -2.11 -3.60
CA TYR A 101 2.04 -0.71 -3.16
C TYR A 101 2.93 0.17 -4.04
N ARG A 102 2.39 1.30 -4.52
CA ARG A 102 3.21 2.34 -5.18
C ARG A 102 4.02 3.13 -4.15
N ARG A 103 3.38 3.57 -3.06
CA ARG A 103 3.99 4.36 -1.98
C ARG A 103 3.46 3.88 -0.63
N LYS A 104 4.22 3.03 0.07
CA LYS A 104 3.79 2.44 1.34
C LYS A 104 3.84 3.43 2.52
N ALA A 105 4.74 4.42 2.46
CA ALA A 105 5.04 5.31 3.58
C ALA A 105 4.33 6.69 3.51
N LEU A 106 3.70 7.03 2.38
CA LEU A 106 3.13 8.35 2.12
C LEU A 106 1.61 8.32 2.09
N ALA A 107 0.98 9.36 2.66
CA ALA A 107 -0.46 9.57 2.53
C ALA A 107 -0.82 9.79 1.04
N GLY A 108 -1.84 9.11 0.53
CA GLY A 108 -2.18 9.11 -0.90
C GLY A 108 -1.37 8.12 -1.75
N GLY A 109 -0.76 7.11 -1.13
CA GLY A 109 -0.25 5.94 -1.83
C GLY A 109 -1.37 5.10 -2.44
N SER A 110 -1.16 4.57 -3.64
CA SER A 110 -2.07 3.59 -4.25
C SER A 110 -1.63 2.16 -3.96
N VAL A 111 -2.61 1.27 -3.84
CA VAL A 111 -2.43 -0.17 -3.69
C VAL A 111 -3.28 -0.88 -4.73
N VAL A 112 -2.75 -1.96 -5.28
CA VAL A 112 -3.51 -2.88 -6.13
C VAL A 112 -3.51 -4.24 -5.44
N ALA A 113 -4.72 -4.77 -5.26
CA ALA A 113 -4.95 -6.15 -4.84
C ALA A 113 -5.31 -6.97 -6.08
N GLN A 114 -4.53 -8.01 -6.38
CA GLN A 114 -4.86 -8.97 -7.43
C GLN A 114 -5.15 -10.33 -6.83
N THR A 115 -6.27 -10.92 -7.22
CA THR A 115 -6.68 -12.26 -6.84
C THR A 115 -6.17 -13.27 -7.86
N GLY A 116 -5.63 -14.38 -7.39
CA GLY A 116 -5.24 -15.50 -8.24
C GLY A 116 -6.29 -16.61 -8.27
N GLN A 117 -5.96 -17.68 -8.98
CA GLN A 117 -6.82 -18.86 -9.02
C GLN A 117 -6.85 -19.56 -7.65
N PRO A 118 -8.03 -20.03 -7.20
CA PRO A 118 -8.14 -20.79 -5.97
C PRO A 118 -7.31 -22.06 -6.00
N ILE A 119 -6.64 -22.36 -4.88
CA ILE A 119 -5.93 -23.61 -4.65
C ILE A 119 -6.82 -24.47 -3.76
N LEU A 120 -7.05 -25.72 -4.15
CA LEU A 120 -7.88 -26.68 -3.43
C LEU A 120 -6.98 -27.61 -2.60
N PRO A 121 -7.00 -27.54 -1.26
CA PRO A 121 -6.23 -28.45 -0.42
C PRO A 121 -6.64 -29.92 -0.61
N ALA A 122 -7.91 -30.17 -0.91
CA ALA A 122 -8.45 -31.50 -1.21
C ALA A 122 -7.76 -32.23 -2.36
N GLU A 123 -7.14 -31.52 -3.32
CA GLU A 123 -6.33 -32.16 -4.37
C GLU A 123 -5.12 -32.94 -3.83
N LEU A 124 -4.68 -32.60 -2.62
CA LEU A 124 -3.53 -33.21 -1.94
C LEU A 124 -3.96 -34.19 -0.84
N GLU A 125 -5.24 -34.58 -0.76
CA GLU A 125 -5.77 -35.50 0.25
C GLU A 125 -4.97 -36.80 0.36
N LYS A 126 -4.86 -37.53 -0.75
CA LYS A 126 -4.15 -38.81 -0.79
C LYS A 126 -2.70 -38.68 -0.31
N LEU A 127 -2.03 -37.64 -0.79
CA LEU A 127 -0.66 -37.36 -0.38
C LEU A 127 -0.58 -36.98 1.10
N HIS A 128 -1.56 -36.26 1.64
CA HIS A 128 -1.60 -35.91 3.05
C HIS A 128 -1.78 -37.15 3.94
N MET A 129 -2.57 -38.12 3.51
CA MET A 129 -2.72 -39.40 4.23
C MET A 129 -1.45 -40.26 4.19
N GLU A 130 -0.71 -40.23 3.09
CA GLU A 130 0.53 -41.00 2.91
C GLU A 130 1.76 -40.33 3.57
N ASP A 131 1.95 -39.04 3.30
CA ASP A 131 3.04 -38.21 3.85
C ASP A 131 2.52 -36.79 4.17
N PRO A 132 2.03 -36.57 5.41
CA PRO A 132 1.53 -35.28 5.85
C PRO A 132 2.56 -34.15 5.72
N GLN A 133 3.85 -34.44 5.94
CA GLN A 133 4.90 -33.43 5.91
C GLN A 133 5.18 -32.98 4.47
N GLN A 134 5.25 -33.91 3.53
CA GLN A 134 5.43 -33.61 2.12
C GLN A 134 4.23 -32.85 1.55
N ALA A 135 3.01 -33.26 1.90
CA ALA A 135 1.79 -32.54 1.49
C ALA A 135 1.78 -31.08 1.98
N VAL A 136 2.14 -30.84 3.25
CA VAL A 136 2.26 -29.48 3.82
C VAL A 136 3.29 -28.64 3.05
N ARG A 137 4.45 -29.21 2.72
CA ARG A 137 5.49 -28.51 1.95
C ARG A 137 4.96 -28.13 0.57
N ILE A 138 4.40 -29.08 -0.17
CA ILE A 138 3.86 -28.84 -1.52
C ILE A 138 2.74 -27.80 -1.52
N LEU A 139 1.81 -27.85 -0.55
CA LEU A 139 0.76 -26.84 -0.46
C LEU A 139 1.34 -25.45 -0.13
N THR A 140 2.34 -25.39 0.76
CA THR A 140 3.04 -24.15 1.10
C THR A 140 3.73 -23.55 -0.13
N ASP A 141 4.40 -24.38 -0.92
CA ASP A 141 5.08 -23.96 -2.15
C ASP A 141 4.08 -23.51 -3.22
N ARG A 142 2.96 -24.22 -3.37
CA ARG A 142 1.85 -23.81 -4.27
C ARG A 142 1.31 -22.42 -3.90
N ILE A 143 1.12 -22.16 -2.60
CA ILE A 143 0.69 -20.84 -2.11
C ILE A 143 1.77 -19.79 -2.41
N GLY A 144 3.03 -20.09 -2.13
CA GLY A 144 4.15 -19.18 -2.39
C GLY A 144 4.26 -18.80 -3.87
N HIS A 145 4.31 -19.77 -4.77
CA HIS A 145 4.37 -19.51 -6.20
C HIS A 145 3.13 -18.77 -6.73
N ALA A 146 1.95 -19.02 -6.16
CA ALA A 146 0.76 -18.27 -6.54
C ALA A 146 0.86 -16.80 -6.12
N LEU A 147 1.35 -16.51 -4.91
CA LEU A 147 1.59 -15.14 -4.45
C LEU A 147 2.70 -14.45 -5.26
N GLU A 148 3.81 -15.12 -5.54
CA GLU A 148 4.90 -14.60 -6.37
C GLU A 148 4.42 -14.16 -7.77
N ARG A 149 3.51 -14.93 -8.39
CA ARG A 149 2.92 -14.54 -9.69
C ARG A 149 2.01 -13.31 -9.62
N LEU A 150 1.48 -13.01 -8.43
CA LEU A 150 0.57 -11.89 -8.16
C LEU A 150 1.29 -10.67 -7.56
N THR A 151 2.59 -10.73 -7.31
CA THR A 151 3.36 -9.60 -6.77
C THR A 151 4.45 -9.16 -7.75
N LEU A 152 5.08 -8.01 -7.46
CA LEU A 152 6.33 -7.62 -8.12
C LEU A 152 7.47 -8.17 -7.29
N ASN A 153 8.33 -8.97 -7.92
CA ASN A 153 9.49 -9.59 -7.30
C ASN A 153 10.72 -9.21 -8.10
N PHE A 154 11.69 -8.61 -7.41
CA PHE A 154 12.97 -8.19 -7.94
C PHE A 154 14.08 -8.94 -7.21
N ALA A 155 15.19 -9.22 -7.91
CA ALA A 155 16.33 -9.87 -7.28
C ALA A 155 17.14 -8.88 -6.42
N GLU A 156 17.22 -7.62 -6.88
CA GLU A 156 17.93 -6.53 -6.23
C GLU A 156 16.97 -5.35 -5.97
N VAL A 157 17.30 -4.48 -5.02
CA VAL A 157 16.44 -3.32 -4.68
C VAL A 157 16.43 -2.31 -5.83
N GLU A 158 17.59 -2.15 -6.46
CA GLU A 158 17.86 -1.22 -7.56
C GLU A 158 17.11 -1.60 -8.85
N ASP A 159 16.76 -2.88 -9.00
CA ASP A 159 15.99 -3.37 -10.15
C ASP A 159 14.60 -2.73 -10.23
N ARG A 160 14.03 -2.35 -9.09
CA ARG A 160 12.71 -1.75 -9.05
C ARG A 160 12.68 -0.44 -9.83
N GLU A 161 13.61 0.47 -9.53
CA GLU A 161 13.70 1.77 -10.20
C GLU A 161 13.95 1.58 -11.69
N LEU A 162 14.88 0.69 -12.05
CA LEU A 162 15.18 0.33 -13.43
C LEU A 162 13.94 -0.15 -14.20
N VAL A 163 13.15 -1.03 -13.60
CA VAL A 163 11.94 -1.57 -14.22
C VAL A 163 10.85 -0.50 -14.33
N GLU A 164 10.68 0.34 -13.30
CA GLU A 164 9.70 1.43 -13.34
C GLU A 164 10.02 2.45 -14.46
N VAL A 165 11.30 2.81 -14.63
CA VAL A 165 11.75 3.70 -15.71
C VAL A 165 11.65 3.02 -17.08
N ALA A 166 12.08 1.76 -17.21
CA ALA A 166 11.98 1.05 -18.48
C ALA A 166 10.53 0.86 -18.95
N GLU A 167 9.62 0.56 -18.01
CA GLU A 167 8.19 0.45 -18.28
C GLU A 167 7.57 1.80 -18.67
N SER A 168 7.96 2.89 -18.01
CA SER A 168 7.48 4.24 -18.34
C SER A 168 7.94 4.67 -19.74
N MET A 169 9.19 4.39 -20.11
CA MET A 169 9.73 4.62 -21.45
C MET A 169 8.90 3.89 -22.51
N TYR A 170 8.62 2.60 -22.28
CA TYR A 170 7.80 1.78 -23.17
C TYR A 170 6.37 2.29 -23.29
N ALA A 171 5.72 2.60 -22.17
CA ALA A 171 4.34 3.12 -22.15
C ALA A 171 4.23 4.42 -22.96
N ARG A 172 5.22 5.32 -22.83
CA ARG A 172 5.30 6.56 -23.61
C ARG A 172 5.58 6.31 -25.09
N GLU A 173 6.45 5.37 -25.42
CA GLU A 173 6.73 4.99 -26.81
C GLU A 173 5.47 4.45 -27.52
N LYS A 174 4.67 3.67 -26.80
CA LYS A 174 3.41 3.09 -27.27
C LYS A 174 2.22 4.03 -27.16
N GLY A 175 2.36 5.18 -26.49
CA GLY A 175 1.27 6.14 -26.29
C GLY A 175 0.13 5.60 -25.42
N LEU A 176 0.44 4.74 -24.45
CA LEU A 176 -0.55 4.11 -23.57
C LEU A 176 -1.15 5.11 -22.55
N ALA A 177 -0.41 6.17 -22.23
CA ALA A 177 -0.83 7.24 -21.34
C ALA A 177 -0.76 8.60 -22.06
N ALA A 178 -1.69 9.51 -21.75
CA ALA A 178 -1.59 10.88 -22.21
C ALA A 178 -0.39 11.59 -21.54
N TRP A 179 0.01 12.72 -22.13
CA TRP A 179 1.07 13.55 -21.56
C TRP A 179 0.70 14.00 -20.14
N ARG A 180 1.60 13.78 -19.17
CA ARG A 180 1.39 14.03 -17.72
C ARG A 180 0.28 13.21 -17.06
N GLU A 181 -0.25 12.20 -17.72
CA GLU A 181 -1.16 11.25 -17.10
C GLU A 181 -0.36 10.05 -16.58
N ARG A 182 -0.49 9.76 -15.28
CA ARG A 182 0.09 8.55 -14.69
C ARG A 182 -0.98 7.46 -14.76
N GLU A 183 -0.73 6.40 -15.53
CA GLU A 183 -1.60 5.23 -15.55
C GLU A 183 -1.82 4.68 -14.14
N SER A 184 -2.98 4.08 -13.92
CA SER A 184 -3.29 3.42 -12.65
C SER A 184 -2.27 2.31 -12.41
N LEU A 185 -1.96 2.03 -11.13
CA LEU A 185 -1.07 0.92 -10.82
C LEU A 185 -1.66 -0.42 -11.32
N GLY A 186 -2.98 -0.54 -11.43
CA GLY A 186 -3.65 -1.73 -11.93
C GLY A 186 -3.28 -2.04 -13.38
N ASP A 187 -3.23 -1.02 -14.23
CA ASP A 187 -2.90 -1.14 -15.65
C ASP A 187 -1.39 -1.35 -15.88
N ARG A 188 -0.56 -0.74 -15.03
CA ARG A 188 0.89 -0.84 -15.09
C ARG A 188 1.42 -2.17 -14.56
N LEU A 189 0.79 -2.74 -13.53
CA LEU A 189 1.30 -3.91 -12.81
C LEU A 189 1.56 -5.12 -13.70
N PRO A 190 0.68 -5.51 -14.64
CA PRO A 190 0.98 -6.59 -15.60
C PRO A 190 2.25 -6.33 -16.41
N ARG A 191 2.48 -5.08 -16.85
CA ARG A 191 3.69 -4.71 -17.61
C ARG A 191 4.92 -4.73 -16.71
N LEU A 192 4.85 -4.12 -15.54
CA LEU A 192 5.96 -4.14 -14.56
C LEU A 192 6.41 -5.58 -14.26
N ARG A 193 5.49 -6.55 -14.15
CA ARG A 193 5.84 -7.97 -13.99
C ARG A 193 6.53 -8.58 -15.20
N VAL A 194 6.15 -8.19 -16.42
CA VAL A 194 6.83 -8.63 -17.65
C VAL A 194 8.24 -8.06 -17.70
N PHE A 195 8.41 -6.77 -17.41
CA PHE A 195 9.72 -6.12 -17.34
C PHE A 195 10.62 -6.74 -16.27
N ALA A 196 10.09 -6.97 -15.06
CA ALA A 196 10.85 -7.61 -13.98
C ALA A 196 11.31 -9.03 -14.35
N ARG A 197 10.43 -9.85 -14.94
CA ARG A 197 10.79 -11.19 -15.43
C ARG A 197 11.81 -11.12 -16.56
N GLY A 198 11.67 -10.16 -17.49
CA GLY A 198 12.61 -9.95 -18.57
C GLY A 198 14.00 -9.55 -18.08
N LEU A 199 14.08 -8.67 -17.08
CA LEU A 199 15.33 -8.27 -16.46
C LEU A 199 16.01 -9.44 -15.74
N ALA A 200 15.25 -10.22 -14.96
CA ALA A 200 15.76 -11.42 -14.30
C ALA A 200 16.25 -12.47 -15.30
N TRP A 201 15.52 -12.67 -16.41
CA TRP A 201 15.91 -13.57 -17.48
C TRP A 201 17.21 -13.10 -18.16
N LEU A 202 17.34 -11.81 -18.47
CA LEU A 202 18.57 -11.24 -19.04
C LEU A 202 19.75 -11.43 -18.10
N ARG A 203 19.58 -11.20 -16.80
CA ARG A 203 20.64 -11.41 -15.79
C ARG A 203 21.16 -12.85 -15.82
N ALA A 204 20.27 -13.84 -15.94
CA ALA A 204 20.64 -15.25 -15.93
C ALA A 204 21.19 -15.78 -17.27
N ASN A 205 20.70 -15.27 -18.41
CA ASN A 205 20.96 -15.87 -19.72
C ASN A 205 21.88 -15.02 -20.62
N ASP A 206 21.94 -13.70 -20.43
CA ASP A 206 22.77 -12.78 -21.21
C ASP A 206 23.28 -11.61 -20.34
N PRO A 207 24.30 -11.85 -19.49
CA PRO A 207 24.80 -10.86 -18.53
C PRO A 207 25.34 -9.59 -19.20
N ASP A 208 25.89 -9.71 -20.41
CA ASP A 208 26.43 -8.56 -21.15
C ASP A 208 25.31 -7.66 -21.66
N ARG A 209 24.24 -8.24 -22.21
CA ARG A 209 23.06 -7.46 -22.60
C ARG A 209 22.35 -6.88 -21.40
N HIS A 210 22.27 -7.62 -20.29
CA HIS A 210 21.76 -7.11 -19.02
C HIS A 210 22.48 -5.80 -18.65
N ARG A 211 23.82 -5.83 -18.54
CA ARG A 211 24.63 -4.63 -18.22
C ARG A 211 24.37 -3.47 -19.18
N ARG A 212 24.40 -3.71 -20.50
CA ARG A 212 24.18 -2.65 -21.49
C ARG A 212 22.80 -1.98 -21.34
N VAL A 213 21.75 -2.77 -21.13
CA VAL A 213 20.39 -2.26 -20.97
C VAL A 213 20.25 -1.50 -19.65
N THR A 214 20.72 -2.06 -18.54
CA THR A 214 20.65 -1.40 -17.23
C THR A 214 21.42 -0.09 -17.22
N ASP A 215 22.58 -0.03 -17.86
CA ASP A 215 23.38 1.20 -17.93
C ASP A 215 22.71 2.27 -18.80
N ALA A 216 22.03 1.87 -19.88
CA ALA A 216 21.28 2.80 -20.73
C ALA A 216 20.09 3.40 -19.97
N VAL A 217 19.33 2.57 -19.25
CA VAL A 217 18.19 3.01 -18.44
C VAL A 217 18.66 3.89 -17.29
N ARG A 218 19.74 3.54 -16.58
CA ARG A 218 20.33 4.39 -15.52
C ARG A 218 20.78 5.74 -16.05
N ARG A 219 21.46 5.78 -17.20
CA ARG A 219 21.87 7.06 -17.82
C ARG A 219 20.65 7.94 -18.12
N TYR A 220 19.58 7.34 -18.61
CA TYR A 220 18.33 8.06 -18.86
C TYR A 220 17.68 8.57 -17.57
N ALA A 221 17.58 7.73 -16.53
CA ALA A 221 17.06 8.12 -15.21
C ALA A 221 17.87 9.28 -14.58
N ASN A 222 19.20 9.20 -14.63
CA ASN A 222 20.07 10.25 -14.12
C ASN A 222 19.91 11.57 -14.89
N LEU A 223 19.71 11.51 -16.22
CA LEU A 223 19.45 12.70 -17.04
C LEU A 223 18.10 13.34 -16.69
N LEU A 224 17.06 12.53 -16.44
CA LEU A 224 15.76 13.04 -15.99
C LEU A 224 15.87 13.74 -14.64
N GLY A 225 16.54 13.11 -13.66
CA GLY A 225 16.78 13.72 -12.35
C GLY A 225 17.58 15.02 -12.44
N ALA A 226 18.65 15.05 -13.24
CA ALA A 226 19.45 16.27 -13.45
C ALA A 226 18.65 17.43 -14.09
N LEU A 227 17.59 17.11 -14.83
CA LEU A 227 16.71 18.10 -15.47
C LEU A 227 15.49 18.46 -14.61
N GLY A 228 15.30 17.83 -13.45
CA GLY A 228 14.07 17.97 -12.65
C GLY A 228 12.82 17.62 -13.45
N ALA A 229 12.94 16.65 -14.37
CA ALA A 229 11.88 16.25 -15.27
C ALA A 229 11.40 14.86 -14.89
N GLY A 230 10.10 14.76 -14.57
CA GLY A 230 9.48 13.49 -14.30
C GLY A 230 9.35 12.62 -15.55
N ASP A 231 9.09 11.35 -15.28
CA ASP A 231 8.77 10.33 -16.28
C ASP A 231 7.44 10.56 -17.02
N ALA A 232 6.82 11.73 -16.88
CA ALA A 232 5.68 12.16 -17.68
C ALA A 232 5.93 13.46 -18.46
N ASP A 233 7.10 14.09 -18.28
CA ASP A 233 7.39 15.47 -18.73
C ASP A 233 8.14 15.60 -20.05
N VAL A 234 8.59 14.49 -20.65
CA VAL A 234 9.35 14.49 -21.90
C VAL A 234 8.42 14.13 -23.08
N PRO A 235 7.80 15.11 -23.77
CA PRO A 235 7.02 14.84 -24.96
C PRO A 235 7.92 14.44 -26.13
N ARG A 236 7.44 13.50 -26.97
CA ARG A 236 8.11 13.10 -28.24
C ARG A 236 8.40 14.27 -29.18
N ARG A 237 7.60 15.34 -29.12
CA ARG A 237 7.76 16.59 -29.88
C ARG A 237 7.23 17.77 -29.08
N TYR A 238 8.07 18.76 -28.82
CA TYR A 238 7.64 20.02 -28.21
C TYR A 238 6.87 20.86 -29.24
N ARG A 239 5.64 21.25 -28.90
CA ARG A 239 4.91 22.32 -29.59
C ARG A 239 4.89 23.54 -28.67
N THR A 240 5.66 24.57 -29.00
CA THR A 240 5.84 25.78 -28.17
C THR A 240 4.50 26.38 -27.72
N ARG A 241 3.49 26.39 -28.59
CA ARG A 241 2.13 26.88 -28.27
C ARG A 241 1.45 26.10 -27.14
N LYS A 242 1.57 24.76 -27.12
CA LYS A 242 0.97 23.92 -26.06
C LYS A 242 1.66 24.13 -24.73
N VAL A 243 2.99 24.28 -24.74
CA VAL A 243 3.78 24.59 -23.54
C VAL A 243 3.39 25.96 -22.99
N LEU A 244 3.31 26.99 -23.84
CA LEU A 244 2.94 28.34 -23.43
C LEU A 244 1.53 28.38 -22.83
N TRP A 245 0.53 27.76 -23.48
CA TRP A 245 -0.83 27.67 -22.95
C TRP A 245 -0.90 26.95 -21.61
N TYR A 246 -0.14 25.85 -21.46
CA TYR A 246 -0.04 25.14 -20.19
C TYR A 246 0.56 26.03 -19.09
N VAL A 247 1.68 26.70 -19.36
CA VAL A 247 2.35 27.57 -18.39
C VAL A 247 1.40 28.69 -17.96
N VAL A 248 0.75 29.37 -18.91
CA VAL A 248 -0.19 30.46 -18.61
C VAL A 248 -1.38 29.94 -17.80
N SER A 249 -2.04 28.85 -18.22
CA SER A 249 -3.20 28.31 -17.50
C SER A 249 -2.85 27.86 -16.08
N LYS A 250 -1.67 27.27 -15.85
CA LYS A 250 -1.20 26.90 -14.52
C LYS A 250 -0.82 28.12 -13.67
N ALA A 251 -0.16 29.12 -14.26
CA ALA A 251 0.19 30.36 -13.57
C ALA A 251 -1.07 31.10 -13.10
N VAL A 252 -2.10 31.18 -13.95
CA VAL A 252 -3.40 31.78 -13.58
C VAL A 252 -4.08 30.96 -12.48
N ALA A 253 -4.14 29.63 -12.61
CA ALA A 253 -4.75 28.78 -11.60
C ALA A 253 -4.02 28.88 -10.24
N LEU A 254 -2.69 28.92 -10.23
CA LEU A 254 -1.89 29.14 -9.02
C LEU A 254 -2.15 30.54 -8.46
N GLY A 255 -2.10 31.58 -9.29
CA GLY A 255 -2.35 32.96 -8.84
C GLY A 255 -3.71 33.14 -8.17
N LEU A 256 -4.77 32.56 -8.74
CA LEU A 256 -6.13 32.66 -8.19
C LEU A 256 -6.33 31.82 -6.93
N THR A 257 -5.69 30.65 -6.83
CA THR A 257 -5.88 29.74 -5.69
C THR A 257 -4.93 30.01 -4.53
N LEU A 258 -3.83 30.73 -4.75
CA LEU A 258 -2.83 31.01 -3.71
C LEU A 258 -3.40 31.75 -2.49
N PRO A 259 -4.22 32.82 -2.61
CA PRO A 259 -4.77 33.50 -1.44
C PRO A 259 -5.68 32.60 -0.61
N VAL A 260 -6.52 31.80 -1.27
CA VAL A 260 -7.42 30.83 -0.64
C VAL A 260 -6.61 29.72 0.05
N ALA A 261 -5.54 29.25 -0.59
CA ALA A 261 -4.63 28.26 -0.03
C ALA A 261 -3.93 28.79 1.21
N LEU A 262 -3.45 30.03 1.20
CA LEU A 262 -2.80 30.66 2.36
C LEU A 262 -3.76 30.76 3.55
N VAL A 263 -5.02 31.16 3.32
CA VAL A 263 -6.07 31.17 4.35
C VAL A 263 -6.34 29.77 4.88
N GLY A 264 -6.42 28.77 4.00
CA GLY A 264 -6.56 27.37 4.41
C GLY A 264 -5.37 26.85 5.22
N MET A 265 -4.14 27.17 4.79
CA MET A 265 -2.92 26.76 5.48
C MET A 265 -2.82 27.38 6.87
N THR A 266 -3.22 28.63 7.05
CA THR A 266 -3.21 29.30 8.36
C THR A 266 -4.30 28.76 9.28
N LEU A 267 -5.54 28.64 8.80
CA LEU A 267 -6.66 28.05 9.56
C LEU A 267 -6.31 26.65 10.04
N TRP A 268 -5.84 25.79 9.13
CA TRP A 268 -5.62 24.37 9.44
C TRP A 268 -4.20 24.05 9.94
N TRP A 269 -3.36 25.06 10.18
CA TRP A 269 -1.97 24.87 10.63
C TRP A 269 -1.90 24.04 11.92
N ILE A 270 -2.66 24.45 12.93
CA ILE A 270 -2.65 23.81 14.26
C ILE A 270 -3.13 22.35 14.18
N PRO A 271 -4.33 22.03 13.64
CA PRO A 271 -4.78 20.64 13.55
C PRO A 271 -3.89 19.78 12.64
N TYR A 272 -3.22 20.36 11.64
CA TYR A 272 -2.26 19.64 10.80
C TYR A 272 -0.97 19.25 11.56
N HIS A 273 -0.48 20.11 12.46
CA HIS A 273 0.74 19.85 13.24
C HIS A 273 0.48 19.10 14.55
N LEU A 274 -0.75 19.07 15.05
CA LEU A 274 -1.15 18.39 16.29
C LEU A 274 -0.70 16.91 16.36
N PRO A 275 -0.86 16.08 15.30
CA PRO A 275 -0.42 14.69 15.32
C PRO A 275 1.08 14.54 15.56
N ARG A 276 1.91 15.45 15.02
CA ARG A 276 3.36 15.42 15.24
C ARG A 276 3.71 15.77 16.68
N LEU A 277 3.05 16.78 17.24
CA LEU A 277 3.22 17.18 18.63
C LEU A 277 2.79 16.05 19.59
N ALA A 278 1.64 15.44 19.33
CA ALA A 278 1.09 14.38 20.15
C ALA A 278 2.02 13.14 20.16
N VAL A 279 2.49 12.70 18.99
CA VAL A 279 3.48 11.61 18.88
C VAL A 279 4.80 11.96 19.56
N GLY A 280 5.31 13.18 19.37
CA GLY A 280 6.56 13.61 20.00
C GLY A 280 6.50 13.66 21.53
N ARG A 281 5.31 13.94 22.08
CA ARG A 281 5.08 14.07 23.52
C ARG A 281 4.75 12.75 24.22
N LEU A 282 3.92 11.90 23.60
CA LEU A 282 3.56 10.60 24.16
C LEU A 282 4.55 9.49 23.81
N ARG A 283 5.39 9.69 22.78
CA ARG A 283 6.39 8.72 22.28
C ARG A 283 5.85 7.29 22.25
N PRO A 284 4.73 7.06 21.54
CA PRO A 284 4.15 5.72 21.46
C PRO A 284 5.11 4.77 20.74
N ASP A 285 4.93 3.47 20.99
CA ASP A 285 5.63 2.44 20.24
C ASP A 285 5.43 2.62 18.73
N TYR A 286 6.43 2.22 17.93
CA TYR A 286 6.44 2.40 16.47
C TYR A 286 5.14 1.93 15.80
N GLU A 287 4.54 0.86 16.32
CA GLU A 287 3.30 0.27 15.82
C GLU A 287 2.06 1.13 16.09
N ALA A 288 2.07 1.93 17.17
CA ALA A 288 0.99 2.82 17.55
C ALA A 288 1.12 4.24 16.96
N VAL A 289 2.26 4.60 16.35
CA VAL A 289 2.49 5.92 15.75
C VAL A 289 1.45 6.25 14.67
N SER A 290 1.20 5.33 13.73
CA SER A 290 0.24 5.55 12.64
C SER A 290 -1.19 5.68 13.17
N THR A 291 -1.57 4.83 14.12
CA THR A 291 -2.88 4.85 14.78
C THR A 291 -3.09 6.16 15.52
N MET A 292 -2.10 6.58 16.30
CA MET A 292 -2.16 7.82 17.06
C MET A 292 -2.24 9.03 16.12
N LYS A 293 -1.49 9.05 15.02
CA LYS A 293 -1.61 10.11 14.01
C LYS A 293 -3.03 10.17 13.44
N LEU A 294 -3.58 9.03 13.05
CA LEU A 294 -4.93 8.94 12.47
C LEU A 294 -6.01 9.37 13.48
N ALA A 295 -5.97 8.86 14.71
CA ALA A 295 -6.87 9.25 15.78
C ALA A 295 -6.78 10.75 16.09
N THR A 296 -5.57 11.30 16.14
CA THR A 296 -5.36 12.73 16.37
C THR A 296 -5.95 13.57 15.23
N VAL A 297 -5.81 13.15 13.97
CA VAL A 297 -6.40 13.87 12.82
C VAL A 297 -7.92 13.80 12.84
N ILE A 298 -8.51 12.62 13.08
CA ILE A 298 -9.96 12.41 13.12
C ILE A 298 -10.62 13.25 14.22
N LEU A 299 -9.94 13.47 15.35
CA LEU A 299 -10.46 14.31 16.42
C LEU A 299 -10.17 15.79 16.18
N ALA A 300 -8.93 16.14 15.80
CA ALA A 300 -8.53 17.53 15.68
C ALA A 300 -9.32 18.30 14.62
N PHE A 301 -9.50 17.74 13.42
CA PHE A 301 -10.13 18.49 12.33
C PHE A 301 -11.60 18.86 12.60
N PRO A 302 -12.48 17.93 13.03
CA PRO A 302 -13.86 18.26 13.41
C PRO A 302 -13.95 19.17 14.63
N THR A 303 -13.08 18.99 15.65
CA THR A 303 -13.10 19.85 16.84
C THR A 303 -12.75 21.30 16.49
N PHE A 304 -11.71 21.51 15.66
CA PHE A 304 -11.36 22.85 15.21
C PHE A 304 -12.43 23.46 14.30
N LEU A 305 -13.04 22.67 13.41
CA LEU A 305 -14.18 23.15 12.60
C LEU A 305 -15.33 23.60 13.49
N ALA A 306 -15.73 22.79 14.47
CA ALA A 306 -16.78 23.12 15.41
C ALA A 306 -16.45 24.39 16.23
N ALA A 307 -15.19 24.55 16.64
CA ALA A 307 -14.74 25.75 17.34
C ALA A 307 -14.83 27.01 16.45
N TYR A 308 -14.40 26.93 15.19
CA TYR A 308 -14.51 28.04 14.24
C TYR A 308 -15.97 28.40 13.94
N THR A 309 -16.83 27.40 13.74
CA THR A 309 -18.27 27.60 13.50
C THR A 309 -18.96 28.19 14.73
N ALA A 310 -18.66 27.72 15.93
CA ALA A 310 -19.22 28.26 17.17
C ALA A 310 -18.77 29.71 17.41
N PHE A 311 -17.50 30.02 17.16
CA PHE A 311 -16.98 31.38 17.26
C PHE A 311 -17.63 32.33 16.24
N ALA A 312 -17.80 31.87 15.00
CA ALA A 312 -18.49 32.63 13.96
C ALA A 312 -19.98 32.85 14.26
N TRP A 313 -20.65 31.83 14.82
CA TRP A 313 -22.02 31.94 15.31
C TRP A 313 -22.15 32.99 16.41
N TRP A 314 -21.21 33.01 17.35
CA TRP A 314 -21.20 34.00 18.43
C TRP A 314 -21.01 35.43 17.91
N LEU A 315 -20.21 35.64 16.86
CA LEU A 315 -19.96 36.97 16.29
C LEU A 315 -21.10 37.50 15.41
N GLY A 316 -21.75 36.64 14.61
CA GLY A 316 -22.64 37.09 13.54
C GLY A 316 -23.87 36.21 13.30
N GLY A 317 -24.14 35.27 14.21
CA GLY A 317 -25.29 34.36 14.11
C GLY A 317 -25.14 33.30 13.02
N THR A 318 -26.27 32.73 12.61
CA THR A 318 -26.33 31.50 11.81
C THR A 318 -25.69 31.62 10.43
N TRP A 319 -25.83 32.77 9.75
CA TRP A 319 -25.27 32.95 8.41
C TRP A 319 -23.74 33.00 8.41
N TRP A 320 -23.14 33.61 9.43
CA TRP A 320 -21.69 33.61 9.64
C TRP A 320 -21.18 32.22 9.99
N ALA A 321 -21.91 31.48 10.82
CA ALA A 321 -21.59 30.09 11.16
C ALA A 321 -21.54 29.18 9.92
N VAL A 322 -22.56 29.27 9.05
CA VAL A 322 -22.62 28.51 7.78
C VAL A 322 -21.50 28.94 6.85
N GLY A 323 -21.27 30.25 6.69
CA GLY A 323 -20.21 30.80 5.85
C GLY A 323 -18.82 30.31 6.26
N VAL A 324 -18.51 30.30 7.57
CA VAL A 324 -17.24 29.81 8.09
C VAL A 324 -17.13 28.28 8.00
N ALA A 325 -18.20 27.53 8.26
CA ALA A 325 -18.18 26.07 8.13
C ALA A 325 -17.83 25.63 6.69
N VAL A 326 -18.52 26.21 5.70
CA VAL A 326 -18.29 25.92 4.28
C VAL A 326 -16.95 26.50 3.82
N GLY A 327 -16.66 27.76 4.17
CA GLY A 327 -15.44 28.46 3.78
C GLY A 327 -14.18 27.78 4.30
N ALA A 328 -14.15 27.38 5.58
CA ALA A 328 -13.03 26.68 6.18
C ALA A 328 -12.79 25.31 5.52
N ALA A 329 -13.87 24.57 5.19
CA ALA A 329 -13.77 23.30 4.48
C ALA A 329 -13.19 23.48 3.06
N VAL A 330 -13.70 24.45 2.30
CA VAL A 330 -13.21 24.75 0.94
C VAL A 330 -11.74 25.21 0.98
N CYS A 331 -11.40 26.14 1.88
CA CYS A 331 -10.02 26.60 2.03
C CYS A 331 -9.08 25.44 2.43
N GLY A 332 -9.54 24.53 3.29
CA GLY A 332 -8.80 23.31 3.64
C GLY A 332 -8.52 22.40 2.44
N LEU A 333 -9.52 22.17 1.59
CA LEU A 333 -9.36 21.37 0.36
C LEU A 333 -8.39 22.04 -0.64
N VAL A 334 -8.46 23.36 -0.79
CA VAL A 334 -7.55 24.12 -1.67
C VAL A 334 -6.11 24.09 -1.13
N ALA A 335 -5.93 24.27 0.18
CA ALA A 335 -4.62 24.15 0.83
C ALA A 335 -4.03 22.73 0.67
N TRP A 336 -4.86 21.70 0.82
CA TRP A 336 -4.46 20.31 0.58
C TRP A 336 -4.04 20.07 -0.89
N TRP A 337 -4.79 20.60 -1.85
CA TRP A 337 -4.45 20.52 -3.27
C TRP A 337 -3.10 21.19 -3.59
N TRP A 338 -2.83 22.34 -2.96
CA TRP A 338 -1.54 23.03 -3.08
C TRP A 338 -0.39 22.18 -2.52
N LYS A 339 -0.61 21.57 -1.36
CA LYS A 339 0.37 20.66 -0.77
C LYS A 339 0.65 19.47 -1.68
N LEU A 340 -0.38 18.82 -2.22
CA LEU A 340 -0.21 17.71 -3.17
C LEU A 340 0.62 18.10 -4.39
N ARG A 341 0.37 19.29 -4.96
CA ARG A 341 1.18 19.80 -6.07
C ARG A 341 2.61 20.13 -5.69
N TRP A 342 2.82 20.64 -4.49
CA TRP A 342 4.16 20.93 -3.97
C TRP A 342 4.95 19.64 -3.77
N ASP A 343 4.30 18.62 -3.19
CA ASP A 343 4.87 17.29 -3.02
C ASP A 343 5.18 16.64 -4.38
N ASP A 344 4.26 16.72 -5.36
CA ASP A 344 4.50 16.24 -6.73
C ASP A 344 5.68 16.98 -7.41
N ALA A 345 5.81 18.30 -7.20
CA ALA A 345 6.89 19.09 -7.79
C ALA A 345 8.28 18.81 -7.17
N TRP A 346 8.34 18.47 -5.88
CA TRP A 346 9.56 18.00 -5.22
C TRP A 346 9.86 16.52 -5.50
N GLU A 347 8.87 15.72 -5.89
CA GLU A 347 9.09 14.35 -6.36
C GLU A 347 9.71 14.30 -7.77
N ASP A 348 9.53 15.35 -8.57
CA ASP A 348 10.05 15.45 -9.95
C ASP A 348 11.47 16.09 -10.02
N ILE A 349 12.01 16.63 -8.91
CA ILE A 349 13.39 17.18 -8.75
C ILE A 349 14.21 16.22 -7.89
#